data_AF-A0A9P5Q8U0-F1
#
_entry.id   AF-A0A9P5Q8U0-F1
#
_cell.length_a   1.000
_cell.length_b   1.000
_cell.length_c   1.000
_cell.angle_alpha   90.00
_cell.angle_beta   90.00
_cell.angle_gamma   90.00
#
_symmetry.space_group_name_H-M   'P 1'
#
loop_
_entity.id
_entity.type
_entity.pdbx_description
1 polymer ?
#
loop_
_entity_poly.entity_id
_entity_poly.type
_entity_poly.pdbx_seq_one_letter_code
_entity_poly.pdbx_strand_id
1 'polypeptide(L)' 'WLHSQMNWSVHKATHATQKLPKDWEEQCIWSAFWKAYLIKEYNNIPPELFINADQTQLLYVPGNKMTWAETGSRQVS' A
#
# COMPACT_ATOMS: atom_id res chain seq x y z
N TRP A 1 -4.66 7.70 -25.53
CA TRP A 1 -3.20 7.73 -25.41
C TRP A 1 -2.63 6.36 -25.06
N LEU A 2 -2.92 5.78 -23.88
CA LEU A 2 -2.38 4.45 -23.47
C LEU A 2 -2.72 3.31 -24.46
N HIS A 3 -3.98 3.19 -24.88
CA HIS A 3 -4.38 2.18 -25.88
C HIS A 3 -3.79 2.44 -27.28
N SER A 4 -3.68 3.70 -27.68
CA SER A 4 -3.35 4.09 -29.07
C SER A 4 -1.87 4.34 -29.33
N GLN A 5 -1.06 4.56 -28.29
CA GLN A 5 0.38 4.83 -28.39
C GLN A 5 1.23 3.75 -27.72
N MET A 6 0.70 3.07 -26.69
CA MET A 6 1.46 2.05 -25.95
C MET A 6 0.96 0.62 -26.21
N ASN A 7 -0.05 0.43 -27.05
CA ASN A 7 -0.64 -0.88 -27.38
C ASN A 7 -1.12 -1.66 -26.14
N TRP A 8 -1.56 -0.96 -25.10
CA TRP A 8 -2.02 -1.57 -23.85
C TRP A 8 -3.53 -1.81 -23.86
N SER A 9 -3.95 -3.00 -23.43
CA SER A 9 -5.33 -3.38 -23.19
C SER A 9 -5.68 -3.35 -21.70
N VAL A 10 -6.98 -3.22 -21.41
CA VAL A 10 -7.50 -3.16 -20.04
C VAL A 10 -7.74 -4.58 -19.52
N HIS A 11 -7.05 -5.00 -18.46
CA HIS A 11 -7.20 -6.30 -17.82
C HIS A 11 -7.82 -6.16 -16.44
N LYS A 12 -8.68 -7.11 -16.04
CA LYS A 12 -9.22 -7.13 -14.67
C LYS A 12 -8.11 -7.54 -13.71
N ALA A 13 -7.71 -6.62 -12.83
CA ALA A 13 -6.83 -6.90 -11.72
C ALA A 13 -7.49 -7.95 -10.81
N THR A 14 -6.99 -9.17 -10.86
CA THR A 14 -7.19 -10.15 -9.78
C THR A 14 -6.36 -9.66 -8.61
N HIS A 15 -6.94 -8.78 -7.80
CA HIS A 15 -6.33 -8.35 -6.55
C HIS A 15 -6.20 -9.58 -5.66
N ALA A 16 -5.01 -10.17 -5.65
CA ALA A 16 -4.60 -11.08 -4.61
C ALA A 16 -4.51 -10.22 -3.35
N THR A 17 -5.58 -10.22 -2.55
CA THR A 17 -5.55 -9.74 -1.17
C THR A 17 -4.37 -10.45 -0.52
N GLN A 18 -3.24 -9.74 -0.35
CA GLN A 18 -2.11 -10.29 0.38
C GLN A 18 -2.64 -10.68 1.75
N LYS A 19 -2.51 -11.97 2.09
CA LYS A 19 -2.98 -12.51 3.36
C LYS A 19 -2.31 -11.70 4.46
N LEU A 20 -3.11 -11.13 5.35
CA LEU A 20 -2.58 -10.49 6.55
C LEU A 20 -1.69 -11.50 7.28
N PRO A 21 -0.54 -11.06 7.84
CA PRO A 21 0.25 -11.89 8.75
C PRO A 21 -0.66 -12.45 9.85
N LYS A 22 -0.39 -13.67 10.31
CA LYS A 22 -1.26 -14.35 11.30
C LYS A 22 -1.42 -13.56 12.61
N ASP A 23 -0.42 -12.75 12.92
CA ASP A 23 -0.23 -11.98 14.14
C ASP A 23 -0.39 -10.46 13.93
N TRP A 24 -1.02 -10.03 12.83
CA TRP A 24 -1.15 -8.60 12.50
C TRP A 24 -1.81 -7.78 13.63
N GLU A 25 -2.82 -8.33 14.31
CA GLU A 25 -3.49 -7.67 15.43
C GLU A 25 -2.54 -7.46 16.61
N GLU A 26 -1.75 -8.48 16.93
CA GLU A 26 -0.77 -8.42 18.01
C GLU A 26 0.32 -7.38 17.66
N GLN A 27 0.86 -7.41 16.44
CA GLN A 27 1.83 -6.41 16.00
C GLN A 27 1.30 -4.98 16.08
N CYS A 28 0.03 -4.75 15.73
CA CYS A 28 -0.60 -3.44 15.86
C CYS A 28 -0.68 -2.99 17.33
N ILE A 29 -1.08 -3.88 18.24
CA ILE A 29 -1.19 -3.61 19.67
C ILE A 29 0.19 -3.30 20.26
N TRP A 30 1.19 -4.14 19.98
CA TRP A 30 2.56 -3.95 20.46
C TRP A 30 3.17 -2.64 19.95
N SER A 31 2.97 -2.32 18.66
CA SER A 31 3.42 -1.06 18.07
C SER A 31 2.83 0.17 18.78
N ALA A 32 1.54 0.12 19.12
CA ALA A 32 0.88 1.19 19.86
C ALA A 32 1.47 1.37 21.27
N PHE A 33 1.66 0.27 22.02
CA PHE A 33 2.23 0.33 23.37
C PHE A 33 3.69 0.78 23.36
N TRP A 34 4.49 0.34 22.39
CA TRP A 34 5.88 0.79 22.27
C TRP A 34 5.98 2.28 22.00
N LYS A 35 5.14 2.83 21.12
CA LYS A 35 5.10 4.28 20.88
C LYS A 35 4.72 5.04 22.15
N ALA A 36 3.71 4.58 22.88
CA ALA A 36 3.31 5.20 24.14
C ALA A 36 4.41 5.14 25.21
N TYR A 37 5.11 4.00 25.33
CA TYR A 37 6.25 3.85 26.23
C TYR A 37 7.40 4.79 25.84
N LEU A 38 7.76 4.86 24.56
CA LEU A 38 8.81 5.75 24.08
C LEU A 38 8.48 7.22 24.37
N ILE A 39 7.24 7.66 24.16
CA ILE A 39 6.80 9.02 24.51
C ILE A 39 6.93 9.30 26.00
N LYS A 40 6.50 8.34 26.84
CA LYS A 40 6.54 8.48 28.31
C LYS A 40 7.98 8.56 28.83
N GLU A 41 8.85 7.66 28.40
CA GLU A 41 10.21 7.55 28.92
C GLU A 41 11.15 8.57 28.29
N TYR A 42 10.98 8.85 26.99
CA TYR A 42 11.74 9.86 26.26
C TYR A 42 10.88 11.11 26.10
N ASN A 43 10.73 11.85 27.19
CA ASN A 43 9.95 13.09 27.30
C ASN A 43 10.44 14.25 26.40
N ASN A 44 11.50 14.02 25.61
CA ASN A 44 12.11 15.00 24.71
C ASN A 44 12.12 14.52 23.25
N ILE A 45 11.19 13.64 22.84
CA ILE A 45 10.96 13.36 21.42
C ILE A 45 10.31 14.61 20.81
N PRO A 46 10.99 15.32 19.89
CA PRO A 46 10.41 16.49 19.24
C PRO A 46 9.16 16.10 18.45
N PRO A 47 8.06 16.86 18.54
CA PRO A 47 6.82 16.60 17.79
C PRO A 47 7.04 16.44 16.28
N GLU A 48 8.07 17.10 15.73
CA GLU A 48 8.45 17.08 14.33
C GLU A 48 8.92 15.71 13.84
N LEU A 49 9.30 14.81 14.75
CA LEU A 49 9.68 13.43 14.43
C LEU A 49 8.48 12.49 14.31
N PHE A 50 7.26 12.95 14.64
CA PHE A 50 6.03 12.19 14.38
C PHE A 50 5.61 12.33 12.92
N ILE A 51 6.32 11.62 12.04
CA ILE A 51 6.00 11.57 10.62
C ILE A 51 4.78 10.66 10.45
N ASN A 52 3.61 11.25 10.20
CA ASN A 52 2.46 10.51 9.71
C ASN A 52 2.64 10.28 8.20
N ALA A 53 3.42 9.26 7.84
CA ALA A 53 3.55 8.83 6.46
C ALA A 53 2.32 7.98 6.10
N ASP A 54 1.20 8.64 5.78
CA ASP A 54 0.15 7.96 5.04
C ASP A 54 0.60 7.84 3.58
N GLN A 55 0.42 6.65 3.02
CA GLN A 55 0.57 6.48 1.59
C GLN A 55 -0.77 6.87 0.95
N THR A 56 -0.91 8.14 0.59
CA THR A 56 -1.99 8.52 -0.31
C THR A 56 -1.70 7.86 -1.66
N GLN A 57 -2.49 6.84 -2.04
CA GLN A 57 -2.48 6.35 -3.42
C GLN A 57 -2.94 7.50 -4.32
N LEU A 58 -1.98 8.26 -4.86
CA LEU A 58 -2.20 9.07 -6.05
C LEU A 58 -2.73 8.10 -7.11
N LEU A 59 -4.02 8.23 -7.42
CA LEU A 59 -4.80 7.29 -8.20
C LEU A 59 -4.36 7.33 -9.66
N TYR A 60 -3.18 6.79 -9.95
CA TYR A 60 -2.69 6.56 -11.32
C TYR A 60 -3.42 5.37 -11.96
N VAL A 61 -4.07 4.54 -11.12
CA VAL A 61 -4.86 3.39 -11.50
C VAL A 61 -6.34 3.77 -11.33
N PRO A 62 -7.16 3.74 -12.40
CA PRO A 62 -8.59 4.02 -12.28
C PRO A 62 -9.23 3.13 -11.21
N GLY A 63 -10.18 3.66 -10.43
CA GLY A 63 -10.88 2.91 -9.36
C GLY A 63 -11.77 1.77 -9.86
N ASN A 64 -11.70 1.43 -11.15
CA ASN A 64 -12.20 0.16 -11.65
C ASN A 64 -11.12 -0.90 -11.34
N LYS A 65 -11.50 -2.16 -11.13
CA LYS A 65 -10.53 -3.24 -10.85
C LYS A 65 -9.74 -3.60 -12.11
N MET A 66 -9.25 -2.61 -12.84
CA MET A 66 -8.67 -2.78 -14.15
C MET A 66 -7.29 -2.15 -14.22
N THR A 67 -6.31 -2.91 -14.67
CA THR A 67 -4.95 -2.48 -14.94
C THR A 67 -4.71 -2.46 -16.45
N TRP A 68 -3.84 -1.57 -16.91
CA TRP A 68 -3.38 -1.59 -18.30
C TRP A 68 -2.18 -2.52 -18.42
N ALA A 69 -2.20 -3.41 -19.39
CA ALA A 69 -1.08 -4.30 -19.71
C ALA A 69 -0.91 -4.37 -21.23
N GLU A 70 0.28 -4.74 -21.70
CA GLU A 70 0.54 -4.89 -23.14
C GLU A 70 -0.37 -5.96 -23.76
N THR A 71 -0.98 -5.64 -24.90
CA THR A 71 -1.94 -6.53 -25.57
C THR A 71 -1.25 -7.83 -25.98
N GLY A 72 -1.72 -8.96 -25.46
CA GLY A 72 -1.13 -10.29 -25.71
C GLY A 72 -0.15 -10.78 -24.65
N SER A 73 0.13 -9.97 -23.62
CA SER A 73 0.89 -10.41 -22.46
C SER A 73 0.13 -11.51 -21.71
N ARG A 74 0.78 -12.67 -21.55
CA ARG A 74 0.27 -13.80 -20.75
C ARG A 74 1.07 -13.78 -19.46
N GLN A 75 0.40 -13.66 -18.31
CA GLN A 75 1.03 -13.82 -17.01
C GLN A 75 1.62 -15.24 -16.97
N VAL A 76 2.94 -15.35 -17.12
CA VAL A 76 3.66 -16.61 -17.00
C VAL A 76 3.75 -16.89 -15.50
N SER A 77 3.17 -18.01 -15.06
CA SER A 77 3.28 -18.49 -13.68
C SER A 77 4.67 -19.04 -13.40
#